data_AF-A0AB33C667-F1
#
_entry.id   AF-A0AB33C667-F1
#
_cell.length_a   1.000
_cell.length_b   1.000
_cell.length_c   1.000
_cell.angle_alpha   90.00
_cell.angle_beta   90.00
_cell.angle_gamma   90.00
#
_symmetry.space_group_name_H-M   'P 1'
#
loop_
_entity.id
_entity.type
_entity.pdbx_description
1 polymer ?
#
loop_
_entity_poly.entity_id
_entity_poly.type
_entity_poly.pdbx_seq_one_letter_code
_entity_poly.pdbx_strand_id
1 'polypeptide(L)'
;MKKLFHLIIGMIMLVTLTIIFTKPALADVDYDITNVDVTAHVNANGSLLMERRITYKFDDDAHGVFYQQNLTDNQELKNQQVRVISGKNSQPVVQSDSHANNTYELSHSDHGYRFKVWHNVTDGDKFTIIYTYEITNAIINWKDTAELNFKIIGDGWDTDLDNVRVGIFFPSSVKDLKAWAHGDLSGQITVNSEKGSIIMTAANVSGNEGIEVHSFFPTAVTSQNKNIRDQNHKKYVLNQEAKFAHEANERRQRSRMLGLGALVLSGLFSLSIIIRSFTLKKSGVKPKKEKQLPRNYDVPTVSPVMAEILDLDDKPSSRSLTAYLMELAVKKRIEIEPIKVRRKTYYKISLIDKDLMGEVTLMKYLFNKVGDGKSFTTYELKKQRSSKLSKLFANWQKKEKQAAINAGFFDKKVEHKKETNLVLMIILLVLSGAGIIAAFFSSEGTAGLFIVATIMIGLAILATIYSNKKLSPYTAKGAESTNQVRGFKKMLDEIGNFKMREVGELPLWEEIMPYAVALGVSKKVLKQLKIEFADEIDDTNILFWGPFYSSGRDGFANNFNSSFNSGANLNSSASGGSGGFSGGSSGGFGGGSGGGAF
;
A
#
# COMPACT_ATOMS: atom_id res chain seq x y z
N MET A 1 8.99 15.65 -23.44
CA MET A 1 8.57 15.92 -22.04
C MET A 1 7.60 14.88 -21.48
N LYS A 2 6.39 14.64 -22.04
CA LYS A 2 5.49 13.56 -21.52
C LYS A 2 6.13 12.15 -21.56
N LYS A 3 6.92 11.81 -22.58
CA LYS A 3 7.66 10.53 -22.63
C LYS A 3 8.74 10.42 -21.54
N LEU A 4 9.52 11.47 -21.30
CA LEU A 4 10.55 11.50 -20.26
C LEU A 4 9.94 11.43 -18.86
N PHE A 5 8.76 12.01 -18.65
CA PHE A 5 7.97 11.91 -17.41
C PHE A 5 7.47 10.48 -17.15
N HIS A 6 6.90 9.80 -18.16
CA HIS A 6 6.48 8.40 -18.02
C HIS A 6 7.67 7.42 -18.00
N LEU A 7 8.81 7.80 -18.58
CA LEU A 7 10.04 7.01 -18.57
C LEU A 7 10.77 7.16 -17.23
N ILE A 8 10.77 8.33 -16.60
CA ILE A 8 11.32 8.54 -15.25
C ILE A 8 10.39 7.91 -14.21
N ILE A 9 9.06 8.09 -14.31
CA ILE A 9 8.09 7.36 -13.46
C ILE A 9 8.20 5.86 -13.69
N GLY A 10 8.33 5.44 -14.95
CA GLY A 10 8.48 4.05 -15.33
C GLY A 10 9.81 3.45 -14.87
N MET A 11 10.92 4.19 -14.92
CA MET A 11 12.25 3.71 -14.52
C MET A 11 12.46 3.79 -13.00
N ILE A 12 11.85 4.78 -12.32
CA ILE A 12 11.72 4.78 -10.85
C ILE A 12 10.81 3.63 -10.42
N MET A 13 9.72 3.32 -11.14
CA MET A 13 8.90 2.12 -10.89
C MET A 13 9.61 0.81 -11.25
N LEU A 14 10.42 0.75 -12.31
CA LEU A 14 11.03 -0.48 -12.82
C LEU A 14 12.30 -0.86 -12.06
N VAL A 15 13.11 0.13 -11.66
CA VAL A 15 14.29 -0.09 -10.80
C VAL A 15 13.85 -0.43 -9.37
N THR A 16 12.66 0.02 -8.95
CA THR A 16 12.02 -0.49 -7.72
C THR A 16 11.34 -1.86 -7.93
N LEU A 17 10.84 -2.19 -9.13
CA LEU A 17 10.18 -3.48 -9.43
C LEU A 17 11.12 -4.66 -9.64
N THR A 18 12.38 -4.45 -10.03
CA THR A 18 13.23 -5.54 -10.56
C THR A 18 14.08 -6.23 -9.51
N ILE A 19 14.17 -5.71 -8.27
CA ILE A 19 15.11 -6.25 -7.29
C ILE A 19 14.51 -7.35 -6.40
N ILE A 20 13.19 -7.53 -6.31
CA ILE A 20 12.65 -8.60 -5.45
C ILE A 20 11.43 -9.25 -6.09
N PHE A 21 11.61 -10.47 -6.60
CA PHE A 21 10.83 -11.63 -6.14
C PHE A 21 11.46 -12.93 -6.65
N THR A 22 11.99 -13.70 -5.70
CA THR A 22 11.47 -15.05 -5.45
C THR A 22 11.49 -15.29 -3.95
N LYS A 23 10.32 -15.53 -3.31
CA LYS A 23 10.02 -16.69 -2.43
C LYS A 23 8.69 -16.53 -1.65
N PRO A 24 8.11 -17.64 -1.14
CA PRO A 24 6.68 -17.86 -1.01
C PRO A 24 6.12 -17.58 0.40
N ALA A 25 4.80 -17.41 0.47
CA ALA A 25 4.03 -17.18 1.69
C ALA A 25 3.93 -18.45 2.56
N LEU A 26 4.20 -18.30 3.86
CA LEU A 26 3.76 -19.18 4.95
C LEU A 26 2.57 -18.50 5.64
N ALA A 27 1.64 -19.28 6.18
CA ALA A 27 0.53 -18.74 6.96
C ALA A 27 1.10 -18.14 8.26
N ASP A 28 0.82 -16.86 8.51
CA ASP A 28 1.36 -16.10 9.64
C ASP A 28 0.28 -15.96 10.72
N VAL A 29 0.62 -16.27 11.97
CA VAL A 29 -0.24 -16.08 13.14
C VAL A 29 -0.17 -14.61 13.52
N ASP A 30 -1.30 -13.94 13.79
CA ASP A 30 -1.33 -12.51 14.13
C ASP A 30 -1.11 -12.27 15.64
N TYR A 31 0.01 -11.62 16.00
CA TYR A 31 0.38 -11.32 17.38
C TYR A 31 1.37 -10.16 17.52
N ASP A 32 1.37 -9.55 18.70
CA ASP A 32 2.29 -8.49 19.13
C ASP A 32 3.19 -8.95 20.28
N ILE A 33 4.44 -8.48 20.30
CA ILE A 33 5.32 -8.57 21.48
C ILE A 33 5.29 -7.23 22.22
N THR A 34 4.49 -7.17 23.28
CA THR A 34 4.16 -5.90 23.97
C THR A 34 5.17 -5.46 25.04
N ASN A 35 6.00 -6.38 25.54
CA ASN A 35 7.03 -6.08 26.54
C ASN A 35 8.13 -7.14 26.55
N VAL A 36 9.39 -6.72 26.53
CA VAL A 36 10.56 -7.59 26.65
C VAL A 36 11.46 -7.10 27.78
N ASP A 37 11.70 -7.93 28.79
CA ASP A 37 12.67 -7.65 29.87
C ASP A 37 13.72 -8.75 29.91
N VAL A 38 14.98 -8.38 29.69
CA VAL A 38 16.12 -9.29 29.71
C VAL A 38 17.07 -8.89 30.82
N THR A 39 17.40 -9.82 31.70
CA THR A 39 18.47 -9.64 32.69
C THR A 39 19.59 -10.63 32.43
N ALA A 40 20.83 -10.14 32.57
CA ALA A 40 22.05 -10.92 32.45
C ALA A 40 22.92 -10.66 33.68
N HIS A 41 23.27 -11.71 34.42
CA HIS A 41 24.20 -11.63 35.55
C HIS A 41 25.55 -12.19 35.15
N VAL A 42 26.59 -11.38 35.32
CA VAL A 42 27.98 -11.73 35.01
C VAL A 42 28.57 -12.57 36.13
N ASN A 43 29.01 -13.79 35.81
CA ASN A 43 29.66 -14.68 36.77
C ASN A 43 31.18 -14.57 36.73
N ALA A 44 31.85 -14.90 37.84
CA ALA A 44 33.31 -14.85 37.95
C ALA A 44 34.04 -15.78 36.96
N ASN A 45 33.38 -16.83 36.47
CA ASN A 45 33.90 -17.75 35.46
C ASN A 45 33.70 -17.24 34.00
N GLY A 46 33.14 -16.05 33.80
CA GLY A 46 32.90 -15.47 32.48
C GLY A 46 31.63 -15.94 31.76
N SER A 47 30.78 -16.74 32.43
CA SER A 47 29.43 -17.06 31.96
C SER A 47 28.42 -15.95 32.26
N LEU A 48 27.29 -15.98 31.57
CA LEU A 48 26.13 -15.12 31.85
C LEU A 48 24.94 -15.95 32.30
N LEU A 49 24.40 -15.67 33.49
CA LEU A 49 23.10 -16.17 33.89
C LEU A 49 22.02 -15.25 33.32
N MET A 50 21.20 -15.78 32.43
CA MET A 50 20.18 -15.06 31.68
C MET A 50 18.78 -15.34 32.23
N GLU A 51 17.95 -14.30 32.28
CA GLU A 51 16.50 -14.40 32.38
C GLU A 51 15.88 -13.50 31.30
N ARG A 52 15.04 -14.07 30.44
CA ARG A 52 14.36 -13.37 29.36
C ARG A 52 12.86 -13.52 29.51
N ARG A 53 12.16 -12.41 29.73
CA ARG A 53 10.71 -12.31 29.85
C ARG A 53 10.15 -11.67 28.58
N ILE A 54 9.31 -12.40 27.85
CA ILE A 54 8.69 -11.89 26.61
C ILE A 54 7.18 -12.01 26.75
N THR A 55 6.48 -10.88 26.64
CA THR A 55 5.02 -10.82 26.77
C THR A 55 4.38 -10.71 25.39
N TYR A 56 3.62 -11.75 25.03
CA TYR A 56 2.88 -11.84 23.78
C TYR A 56 1.42 -11.44 24.00
N LYS A 57 0.82 -10.80 22.99
CA LYS A 57 -0.62 -10.56 22.87
C LYS A 57 -1.04 -11.07 21.50
N PHE A 58 -2.01 -11.97 21.46
CA PHE A 58 -2.48 -12.57 20.22
C PHE A 58 -3.81 -11.97 19.79
N ASP A 59 -4.00 -11.86 18.47
CA ASP A 59 -5.25 -11.46 17.82
C ASP A 59 -5.74 -12.58 16.87
N ASP A 60 -5.17 -13.78 16.98
CA ASP A 60 -5.57 -15.04 16.31
C ASP A 60 -5.28 -16.25 17.22
N ASP A 61 -5.84 -17.41 16.89
CA ASP A 61 -5.56 -18.67 17.57
C ASP A 61 -4.14 -19.16 17.24
N ALA A 62 -3.44 -19.72 18.23
CA ALA A 62 -2.07 -20.23 18.06
C ALA A 62 -1.78 -21.49 18.89
N HIS A 63 -0.72 -22.20 18.51
CA HIS A 63 -0.26 -23.42 19.17
C HIS A 63 0.96 -23.19 20.08
N GLY A 64 1.59 -22.03 19.97
CA GLY A 64 2.59 -21.59 20.93
C GLY A 64 3.57 -20.57 20.36
N VAL A 65 4.74 -20.51 20.99
CA VAL A 65 5.82 -19.58 20.60
C VAL A 65 7.15 -20.29 20.57
N PHE A 66 8.09 -19.77 19.79
CA PHE A 66 9.47 -20.25 19.79
C PHE A 66 10.44 -19.10 20.04
N TYR A 67 11.62 -19.45 20.58
CA TYR A 67 12.74 -18.54 20.76
C TYR A 67 14.05 -19.25 20.41
N GLN A 68 14.82 -18.64 19.52
CA GLN A 68 16.15 -19.04 19.08
C GLN A 68 17.18 -18.15 19.77
N GLN A 69 18.12 -18.77 20.49
CA GLN A 69 19.32 -18.13 20.99
C GLN A 69 20.51 -18.62 20.16
N ASN A 70 21.04 -17.74 19.32
CA ASN A 70 22.24 -18.02 18.57
C ASN A 70 23.50 -17.83 19.42
N LEU A 71 24.49 -18.69 19.20
CA LEU A 71 25.74 -18.77 19.95
C LEU A 71 26.92 -18.98 18.98
N THR A 72 28.15 -18.77 19.45
CA THR A 72 29.36 -19.17 18.72
C THR A 72 29.82 -20.58 19.12
N ASP A 73 30.64 -21.22 18.30
CA ASP A 73 31.09 -22.62 18.46
C ASP A 73 31.69 -22.99 19.83
N ASN A 74 32.19 -22.01 20.58
CA ASN A 74 32.78 -22.19 21.91
C ASN A 74 31.81 -21.88 23.08
N GLN A 75 30.53 -21.64 22.80
CA GLN A 75 29.50 -21.29 23.78
C GLN A 75 28.41 -22.36 23.81
N GLU A 76 27.85 -22.63 24.98
CA GLU A 76 26.75 -23.57 25.19
C GLU A 76 25.71 -22.96 26.14
N LEU A 77 24.47 -23.44 26.04
CA LEU A 77 23.46 -23.19 27.06
C LEU A 77 23.51 -24.28 28.14
N LYS A 78 23.39 -23.86 29.41
CA LYS A 78 23.24 -24.75 30.56
C LYS A 78 22.04 -24.34 31.42
N ASN A 79 21.53 -25.28 32.21
CA ASN A 79 20.50 -25.04 33.22
C ASN A 79 19.23 -24.36 32.67
N GLN A 80 18.80 -24.79 31.48
CA GLN A 80 17.64 -24.23 30.77
C GLN A 80 16.35 -24.52 31.55
N GLN A 81 15.53 -23.50 31.76
CA GLN A 81 14.18 -23.64 32.30
C GLN A 81 13.23 -22.69 31.57
N VAL A 82 11.97 -23.08 31.50
CA VAL A 82 10.90 -22.31 30.88
C VAL A 82 9.74 -22.18 31.86
N ARG A 83 9.16 -20.99 31.95
CA ARG A 83 7.95 -20.71 32.73
C ARG A 83 6.96 -19.92 31.88
N VAL A 84 5.67 -20.17 32.09
CA VAL A 84 4.58 -19.36 31.53
C VAL A 84 3.94 -18.55 32.66
N ILE A 85 3.63 -17.29 32.39
CA ILE A 85 2.82 -16.43 33.25
C ILE A 85 1.59 -15.97 32.47
N SER A 86 0.41 -16.35 32.96
CA SER A 86 -0.88 -15.88 32.42
C SER A 86 -1.69 -15.27 33.58
N GLY A 87 -1.90 -13.96 33.53
CA GLY A 87 -2.48 -13.20 34.65
C GLY A 87 -1.59 -13.24 35.90
N LYS A 88 -2.12 -13.78 37.02
CA LYS A 88 -1.38 -13.93 38.29
C LYS A 88 -0.71 -15.30 38.45
N ASN A 89 -0.99 -16.24 37.55
CA ASN A 89 -0.52 -17.61 37.66
C ASN A 89 0.84 -17.73 36.98
N SER A 90 1.83 -18.26 37.69
CA SER A 90 3.13 -18.62 37.13
C SER A 90 3.36 -20.11 37.29
N GLN A 91 3.60 -20.80 36.18
CA GLN A 91 3.78 -22.24 36.16
C GLN A 91 5.06 -22.64 35.42
N PRO A 92 5.82 -23.63 35.91
CA PRO A 92 6.92 -24.21 35.17
C PRO A 92 6.39 -24.96 33.94
N VAL A 93 7.14 -24.91 32.86
CA VAL A 93 6.88 -25.67 31.63
C VAL A 93 7.89 -26.81 31.59
N VAL A 94 7.40 -28.03 31.42
CA VAL A 94 8.26 -29.22 31.44
C VAL A 94 8.74 -29.54 30.02
N GLN A 95 10.00 -29.96 29.90
CA GLN A 95 10.55 -30.39 28.62
C GLN A 95 9.91 -31.72 28.21
N SER A 96 9.28 -31.78 27.03
CA SER A 96 8.57 -32.96 26.54
C SER A 96 8.44 -32.91 25.02
N ASP A 97 8.48 -34.06 24.36
CA ASP A 97 8.18 -34.26 22.93
C ASP A 97 6.70 -34.58 22.68
N SER A 98 5.86 -34.55 23.71
CA SER A 98 4.44 -34.87 23.62
C SER A 98 3.58 -33.81 22.91
N HIS A 99 4.15 -32.64 22.63
CA HIS A 99 3.46 -31.44 22.11
C HIS A 99 2.23 -31.04 22.95
N ALA A 100 2.21 -31.40 24.23
CA ALA A 100 1.08 -31.14 25.11
C ALA A 100 1.08 -29.67 25.53
N ASN A 101 -0.09 -29.11 25.80
CA ASN A 101 -0.20 -27.73 26.27
C ASN A 101 0.64 -27.52 27.54
N ASN A 102 1.40 -26.42 27.59
CA ASN A 102 2.38 -26.10 28.63
C ASN A 102 3.56 -27.09 28.72
N THR A 103 4.06 -27.54 27.56
CA THR A 103 5.35 -28.23 27.45
C THR A 103 6.30 -27.47 26.52
N TYR A 104 7.59 -27.77 26.56
CA TYR A 104 8.54 -27.22 25.60
C TYR A 104 9.49 -28.27 25.03
N GLU A 105 9.92 -28.05 23.80
CA GLU A 105 11.00 -28.77 23.16
C GLU A 105 12.24 -27.87 23.13
N LEU A 106 13.41 -28.49 23.32
CA LEU A 106 14.70 -27.83 23.16
C LEU A 106 15.46 -28.55 22.05
N SER A 107 15.71 -27.86 20.94
CA SER A 107 16.55 -28.37 19.86
C SER A 107 17.86 -27.60 19.80
N HIS A 108 18.92 -28.29 19.39
CA HIS A 108 20.27 -27.74 19.28
C HIS A 108 20.77 -27.93 17.84
N SER A 109 21.41 -26.91 17.30
CA SER A 109 22.04 -26.90 15.97
C SER A 109 23.36 -26.13 16.03
N ASP A 110 24.13 -26.16 14.95
CA ASP A 110 25.37 -25.37 14.80
C ASP A 110 25.16 -23.87 15.02
N HIS A 111 23.92 -23.38 14.91
CA HIS A 111 23.58 -21.97 15.08
C HIS A 111 23.11 -21.63 16.51
N GLY A 112 23.05 -22.59 17.44
CA GLY A 112 22.60 -22.37 18.83
C GLY A 112 21.38 -23.22 19.22
N TYR A 113 20.57 -22.72 20.15
CA TYR A 113 19.46 -23.47 20.78
C TYR A 113 18.11 -22.84 20.46
N ARG A 114 17.13 -23.69 20.11
CA ARG A 114 15.74 -23.30 19.89
C ARG A 114 14.83 -23.88 20.96
N PHE A 115 14.20 -22.99 21.71
CA PHE A 115 13.05 -23.32 22.54
C PHE A 115 11.79 -23.27 21.68
N LYS A 116 10.98 -24.33 21.70
CA LYS A 116 9.64 -24.33 21.10
C LYS A 116 8.64 -24.66 22.21
N VAL A 117 7.85 -23.68 22.62
CA VAL A 117 6.93 -23.78 23.75
C VAL A 117 5.52 -23.97 23.22
N TRP A 118 4.92 -25.11 23.55
CA TRP A 118 3.53 -25.41 23.25
C TRP A 118 2.63 -24.75 24.29
N HIS A 119 1.82 -23.79 23.86
CA HIS A 119 0.85 -23.09 24.69
C HIS A 119 -0.35 -22.80 23.81
N ASN A 120 -1.50 -23.40 24.09
CA ASN A 120 -2.71 -23.14 23.33
C ASN A 120 -3.17 -21.71 23.58
N VAL A 121 -3.36 -20.95 22.51
CA VAL A 121 -3.73 -19.55 22.53
C VAL A 121 -5.05 -19.38 21.80
N THR A 122 -5.92 -18.53 22.34
CA THR A 122 -7.12 -18.04 21.68
C THR A 122 -7.03 -16.55 21.39
N ASP A 123 -7.74 -16.07 20.38
CA ASP A 123 -7.83 -14.64 20.04
C ASP A 123 -8.07 -13.77 21.30
N GLY A 124 -7.19 -12.79 21.52
CA GLY A 124 -7.20 -11.85 22.63
C GLY A 124 -6.35 -12.26 23.83
N ASP A 125 -5.78 -13.46 23.85
CA ASP A 125 -4.95 -13.93 24.96
C ASP A 125 -3.64 -13.14 25.11
N LYS A 126 -3.23 -12.97 26.37
CA LYS A 126 -1.97 -12.31 26.73
C LYS A 126 -1.24 -13.09 27.81
N PHE A 127 0.01 -13.45 27.53
CA PHE A 127 0.86 -14.19 28.47
C PHE A 127 2.34 -13.84 28.29
N THR A 128 3.14 -14.17 29.31
CA THR A 128 4.59 -13.97 29.31
C THR A 128 5.29 -15.31 29.39
N ILE A 129 6.26 -15.55 28.50
CA ILE A 129 7.22 -16.66 28.64
C ILE A 129 8.50 -16.15 29.29
N ILE A 130 8.99 -16.89 30.28
CA ILE A 130 10.28 -16.65 30.92
C ILE A 130 11.22 -17.80 30.57
N TYR A 131 12.31 -17.46 29.90
CA TYR A 131 13.43 -18.37 29.66
C TYR A 131 14.56 -18.04 30.64
N THR A 132 15.02 -19.03 31.41
CA THR A 132 16.24 -18.90 32.23
C THR A 132 17.27 -19.91 31.76
N TYR A 133 18.52 -19.47 31.62
CA TYR A 133 19.62 -20.31 31.15
C TYR A 133 20.97 -19.64 31.45
N GLU A 134 22.04 -20.41 31.43
CA GLU A 134 23.41 -19.91 31.53
C GLU A 134 24.09 -20.01 30.16
N ILE A 135 24.69 -18.92 29.66
CA ILE A 135 25.55 -18.93 28.47
C ILE A 135 27.00 -19.08 28.94
N THR A 136 27.67 -20.17 28.56
CA THR A 136 29.09 -20.36 28.87
C THR A 136 29.98 -19.52 27.96
N ASN A 137 31.18 -19.15 28.43
CA ASN A 137 32.21 -18.47 27.62
C ASN A 137 31.72 -17.18 26.91
N ALA A 138 30.73 -16.50 27.50
CA ALA A 138 30.16 -15.27 26.97
C ALA A 138 31.15 -14.09 27.06
N ILE A 139 32.04 -14.10 28.05
CA ILE A 139 33.05 -13.06 28.26
C ILE A 139 34.42 -13.56 27.81
N ILE A 140 35.16 -12.69 27.12
CA ILE A 140 36.57 -12.90 26.79
C ILE A 140 37.42 -12.07 27.75
N ASN A 141 38.37 -12.71 28.42
CA ASN A 141 39.41 -12.02 29.18
C ASN A 141 40.63 -11.78 28.27
N TRP A 142 40.79 -10.56 27.80
CA TRP A 142 42.02 -10.11 27.18
C TRP A 142 43.08 -9.82 28.24
N LYS A 143 44.32 -9.58 27.79
CA LYS A 143 45.44 -9.24 28.68
C LYS A 143 45.17 -7.99 29.52
N ASP A 144 44.47 -7.01 28.94
CA ASP A 144 44.28 -5.66 29.50
C ASP A 144 42.83 -5.32 29.88
N THR A 145 41.86 -6.19 29.58
CA THR A 145 40.44 -5.97 29.87
C THR A 145 39.62 -7.26 29.72
N ALA A 146 38.48 -7.36 30.40
CA ALA A 146 37.43 -8.29 30.04
C ALA A 146 36.44 -7.61 29.09
N GLU A 147 35.86 -8.38 28.16
CA GLU A 147 34.93 -7.91 27.12
C GLU A 147 33.65 -8.74 27.11
N LEU A 148 32.52 -8.05 27.04
CA LEU A 148 31.25 -8.63 26.60
C LEU A 148 30.78 -7.88 25.35
N ASN A 149 30.69 -8.59 24.23
CA ASN A 149 30.15 -8.07 22.97
C ASN A 149 29.01 -9.00 22.49
N PHE A 150 27.76 -8.60 22.74
CA PHE A 150 26.60 -9.47 22.64
C PHE A 150 25.40 -8.76 22.03
N LYS A 151 24.84 -9.33 20.97
CA LYS A 151 23.52 -8.98 20.44
C LYS A 151 22.41 -9.58 21.31
N ILE A 152 22.27 -9.00 22.50
CA ILE A 152 21.43 -9.47 23.60
C ILE A 152 19.93 -9.45 23.25
N ILE A 153 19.50 -8.53 22.40
CA ILE A 153 18.26 -8.67 21.63
C ILE A 153 18.69 -8.93 20.19
N GLY A 154 18.42 -10.13 19.68
CA GLY A 154 18.77 -10.47 18.29
C GLY A 154 17.86 -9.80 17.26
N ASP A 155 18.20 -10.03 15.99
CA ASP A 155 17.55 -9.52 14.77
C ASP A 155 16.80 -10.61 13.99
N GLY A 156 16.44 -11.71 14.65
CA GLY A 156 15.70 -12.83 14.07
C GLY A 156 14.27 -12.94 14.59
N TRP A 157 13.60 -11.82 14.91
CA TRP A 157 12.20 -11.83 15.36
C TRP A 157 11.24 -11.68 14.19
N ASP A 158 10.13 -12.43 14.22
CA ASP A 158 9.12 -12.38 13.17
C ASP A 158 8.26 -11.10 13.24
N THR A 159 8.29 -10.39 14.37
CA THR A 159 7.60 -9.10 14.59
C THR A 159 8.45 -8.12 15.41
N ASP A 160 8.05 -6.85 15.43
CA ASP A 160 8.71 -5.80 16.21
C ASP A 160 8.46 -5.97 17.73
N LEU A 161 9.37 -5.44 18.55
CA LEU A 161 9.36 -5.60 20.00
C LEU A 161 9.05 -4.27 20.69
N ASP A 162 7.94 -4.20 21.41
CA ASP A 162 7.60 -3.03 22.21
C ASP A 162 8.16 -3.11 23.63
N ASN A 163 8.46 -1.95 24.21
CA ASN A 163 8.86 -1.77 25.61
C ASN A 163 10.01 -2.71 26.01
N VAL A 164 11.15 -2.57 25.34
CA VAL A 164 12.33 -3.40 25.56
C VAL A 164 13.18 -2.81 26.69
N ARG A 165 13.51 -3.64 27.69
CA ARG A 165 14.47 -3.36 28.74
C ARG A 165 15.51 -4.47 28.80
N VAL A 166 16.78 -4.08 28.86
CA VAL A 166 17.90 -5.01 29.08
C VAL A 166 18.72 -4.52 30.27
N GLY A 167 18.99 -5.40 31.24
CA GLY A 167 19.84 -5.12 32.38
C GLY A 167 20.99 -6.12 32.50
N ILE A 168 22.21 -5.62 32.53
CA ILE A 168 23.42 -6.42 32.77
C ILE A 168 23.95 -6.05 34.15
N PHE A 169 24.09 -7.05 35.03
CA PHE A 169 24.46 -6.87 36.43
C PHE A 169 25.75 -7.60 36.75
N PHE A 170 26.64 -6.90 37.43
CA PHE A 170 27.92 -7.41 37.91
C PHE A 170 27.82 -7.77 39.41
N PRO A 171 28.67 -8.67 39.93
CA PRO A 171 28.60 -9.13 41.32
C PRO A 171 28.77 -8.02 42.37
N SER A 172 29.44 -6.92 42.00
CA SER A 172 29.73 -5.78 42.85
C SER A 172 29.95 -4.52 42.01
N SER A 173 30.29 -3.41 42.66
CA SER A 173 30.78 -2.22 41.97
C SER A 173 31.98 -2.55 41.07
N VAL A 174 32.04 -1.91 39.90
CA VAL A 174 33.04 -2.17 38.87
C VAL A 174 33.71 -0.86 38.48
N LYS A 175 34.95 -0.65 38.95
CA LYS A 175 35.77 0.48 38.51
C LYS A 175 36.11 0.32 37.03
N ASP A 176 36.12 1.42 36.28
CA ASP A 176 36.39 1.46 34.84
C ASP A 176 35.43 0.65 33.96
N LEU A 177 34.18 0.42 34.41
CA LEU A 177 33.12 -0.12 33.58
C LEU A 177 32.77 0.85 32.45
N LYS A 178 32.84 0.37 31.21
CA LYS A 178 32.41 1.10 30.01
C LYS A 178 31.48 0.24 29.18
N ALA A 179 30.47 0.84 28.58
CA ALA A 179 29.59 0.16 27.64
C ALA A 179 29.06 1.09 26.57
N TRP A 180 28.83 0.52 25.40
CA TRP A 180 28.15 1.11 24.25
C TRP A 180 27.01 0.18 23.85
N ALA A 181 25.97 0.74 23.27
CA ALA A 181 24.85 0.01 22.69
C ALA A 181 24.69 0.39 21.23
N HIS A 182 24.38 -0.60 20.39
CA HIS A 182 24.10 -0.46 18.97
C HIS A 182 22.72 -1.05 18.68
N GLY A 183 21.91 -0.36 17.87
CA GLY A 183 20.51 -0.68 17.59
C GLY A 183 19.75 0.58 17.15
N ASP A 184 18.41 0.55 17.18
CA ASP A 184 17.59 1.69 16.75
C ASP A 184 17.94 2.99 17.51
N LEU A 185 17.83 4.11 16.80
CA LEU A 185 18.18 5.46 17.26
C LEU A 185 17.36 5.94 18.47
N SER A 186 16.26 5.26 18.79
CA SER A 186 15.39 5.57 19.94
C SER A 186 15.89 4.99 21.28
N GLY A 187 16.87 4.08 21.27
CA GLY A 187 17.40 3.42 22.47
C GLY A 187 18.24 4.33 23.38
N GLN A 188 18.21 4.04 24.68
CA GLN A 188 19.03 4.70 25.71
C GLN A 188 19.88 3.67 26.47
N ILE A 189 21.08 4.06 26.88
CA ILE A 189 21.98 3.26 27.73
C ILE A 189 22.38 4.07 28.97
N THR A 190 22.33 3.43 30.14
CA THR A 190 22.82 3.97 31.42
C THR A 190 23.85 3.00 31.99
N VAL A 191 25.06 3.49 32.22
CA VAL A 191 26.15 2.74 32.87
C VAL A 191 26.32 3.23 34.29
N ASN A 192 26.15 2.36 35.27
CA ASN A 192 26.32 2.67 36.69
C ASN A 192 27.43 1.80 37.29
N SER A 193 28.64 2.35 37.32
CA SER A 193 29.84 1.67 37.82
C SER A 193 29.79 1.40 39.33
N GLU A 194 29.15 2.27 40.11
CA GLU A 194 29.03 2.12 41.57
C GLU A 194 28.08 0.97 41.95
N LYS A 195 27.00 0.80 41.20
CA LYS A 195 26.03 -0.29 41.38
C LYS A 195 26.41 -1.55 40.60
N GLY A 196 27.42 -1.48 39.73
CA GLY A 196 27.80 -2.58 38.86
C GLY A 196 26.68 -2.97 37.91
N SER A 197 26.12 -2.02 37.15
CA SER A 197 25.01 -2.31 36.24
C SER A 197 25.04 -1.51 34.95
N ILE A 198 24.62 -2.13 33.84
CA ILE A 198 24.32 -1.48 32.56
C ILE A 198 22.83 -1.69 32.28
N ILE A 199 22.08 -0.61 32.07
CA ILE A 199 20.65 -0.68 31.73
C ILE A 199 20.44 -0.06 30.35
N MET A 200 19.76 -0.78 29.46
CA MET A 200 19.36 -0.30 28.15
C MET A 200 17.83 -0.36 28.04
N THR A 201 17.23 0.65 27.42
CA THR A 201 15.78 0.73 27.21
C THR A 201 15.45 1.27 25.82
N ALA A 202 14.45 0.72 25.17
CA ALA A 202 13.91 1.20 23.89
C ALA A 202 12.39 1.03 23.86
N ALA A 203 11.67 2.01 23.30
CA ALA A 203 10.21 1.98 23.24
C ALA A 203 9.68 0.98 22.19
N ASN A 204 10.36 0.88 21.06
CA ASN A 204 10.10 -0.07 19.99
C ASN A 204 11.44 -0.47 19.36
N VAL A 205 11.66 -1.76 19.13
CA VAL A 205 12.86 -2.32 18.48
C VAL A 205 12.40 -3.15 17.31
N SER A 206 12.91 -2.85 16.11
CA SER A 206 12.51 -3.65 14.96
C SER A 206 13.03 -5.08 15.06
N GLY A 207 12.18 -6.03 14.66
CA GLY A 207 12.47 -7.46 14.75
C GLY A 207 13.72 -7.91 13.98
N ASN A 208 14.14 -7.11 12.99
CA ASN A 208 15.30 -7.35 12.12
C ASN A 208 16.55 -6.50 12.46
N GLU A 209 16.54 -5.75 13.56
CA GLU A 209 17.67 -4.89 13.96
C GLU A 209 18.27 -5.31 15.30
N GLY A 210 17.43 -5.48 16.34
CA GLY A 210 17.85 -5.88 17.68
C GLY A 210 18.65 -4.83 18.47
N ILE A 211 19.29 -5.26 19.56
CA ILE A 211 20.15 -4.46 20.45
C ILE A 211 21.43 -5.25 20.73
N GLU A 212 22.56 -4.66 20.37
CA GLU A 212 23.92 -5.14 20.63
C GLU A 212 24.58 -4.29 21.71
N VAL A 213 25.18 -4.94 22.70
CA VAL A 213 25.93 -4.29 23.78
C VAL A 213 27.39 -4.68 23.68
N HIS A 214 28.25 -3.67 23.74
CA HIS A 214 29.68 -3.83 23.79
C HIS A 214 30.20 -3.21 25.07
N SER A 215 30.81 -3.98 25.97
CA SER A 215 31.27 -3.49 27.26
C SER A 215 32.64 -4.02 27.66
N PHE A 216 33.38 -3.18 28.40
CA PHE A 216 34.67 -3.51 29.00
C PHE A 216 34.68 -3.24 30.49
N PHE A 217 35.36 -4.11 31.21
CA PHE A 217 35.55 -4.02 32.65
C PHE A 217 36.85 -4.77 33.05
N PRO A 218 37.35 -4.58 34.28
CA PRO A 218 38.56 -5.26 34.74
C PRO A 218 38.40 -6.79 34.76
N THR A 219 39.46 -7.51 34.39
CA THR A 219 39.51 -8.99 34.43
C THR A 219 39.35 -9.57 35.83
N ALA A 220 39.54 -8.77 36.88
CA ALA A 220 39.28 -9.16 38.26
C ALA A 220 37.81 -9.54 38.52
N VAL A 221 36.86 -8.96 37.77
CA VAL A 221 35.43 -9.30 37.83
C VAL A 221 35.19 -10.75 37.39
N THR A 222 36.00 -11.22 36.44
CA THR A 222 35.93 -12.55 35.83
C THR A 222 37.21 -13.35 36.09
N SER A 223 37.68 -13.33 37.34
CA SER A 223 38.97 -13.93 37.75
C SER A 223 39.07 -15.44 37.57
N GLN A 224 37.94 -16.15 37.44
CA GLN A 224 37.88 -17.59 37.23
C GLN A 224 37.63 -17.96 35.75
N ASN A 225 37.55 -16.98 34.85
CA ASN A 225 37.26 -17.20 33.44
C ASN A 225 38.44 -17.89 32.74
N LYS A 226 38.14 -18.92 31.95
CA LYS A 226 39.12 -19.68 31.17
C LYS A 226 39.19 -19.24 29.71
N ASN A 227 38.21 -18.47 29.23
CA ASN A 227 38.20 -17.90 27.88
C ASN A 227 39.13 -16.68 27.82
N ILE A 228 40.45 -16.94 27.76
CA ILE A 228 41.50 -15.94 27.85
C ILE A 228 42.21 -15.76 26.50
N ARG A 229 42.63 -14.54 26.20
CA ARG A 229 43.46 -14.18 25.04
C ARG A 229 44.65 -13.33 25.51
N ASP A 230 45.88 -13.83 25.33
CA ASP A 230 47.11 -13.10 25.72
C ASP A 230 47.50 -12.03 24.67
N GLN A 231 46.62 -11.05 24.48
CA GLN A 231 46.88 -9.86 23.68
C GLN A 231 46.13 -8.67 24.27
N ASN A 232 46.68 -7.47 24.08
CA ASN A 232 45.98 -6.23 24.43
C ASN A 232 44.86 -5.97 23.42
N HIS A 233 43.67 -5.60 23.89
CA HIS A 233 42.50 -5.39 23.03
C HIS A 233 41.79 -4.07 23.32
N LYS A 234 41.91 -3.53 24.54
CA LYS A 234 41.16 -2.35 25.00
C LYS A 234 41.29 -1.14 24.06
N LYS A 235 42.50 -0.85 23.56
CA LYS A 235 42.74 0.30 22.66
C LYS A 235 42.10 0.13 21.29
N TYR A 236 42.10 -1.10 20.75
CA TYR A 236 41.51 -1.40 19.45
C TYR A 236 40.02 -1.07 19.47
N VAL A 237 39.30 -1.55 20.48
CA VAL A 237 37.87 -1.32 20.57
C VAL A 237 37.51 0.12 20.89
N LEU A 238 38.25 0.79 21.79
CA LEU A 238 38.01 2.22 22.05
C LEU A 238 38.11 3.07 20.77
N ASN A 239 39.02 2.72 19.86
CA ASN A 239 39.13 3.38 18.56
C ASN A 239 37.95 3.02 17.62
N GLN A 240 37.51 1.76 17.62
CA GLN A 240 36.36 1.30 16.85
C GLN A 240 35.06 2.00 17.29
N GLU A 241 34.80 2.05 18.60
CA GLU A 241 33.61 2.69 19.18
C GLU A 241 33.63 4.22 18.98
N ALA A 242 34.80 4.86 19.09
CA ALA A 242 34.94 6.29 18.78
C ALA A 242 34.59 6.59 17.30
N LYS A 243 34.97 5.69 16.38
CA LYS A 243 34.62 5.79 14.96
C LYS A 243 33.12 5.61 14.74
N PHE A 244 32.49 4.61 15.36
CA PHE A 244 31.04 4.40 15.26
C PHE A 244 30.24 5.57 15.84
N ALA A 245 30.66 6.11 16.99
CA ALA A 245 30.03 7.29 17.58
C ALA A 245 30.13 8.52 16.66
N HIS A 246 31.29 8.72 16.01
CA HIS A 246 31.48 9.81 15.04
C HIS A 246 30.58 9.61 13.81
N GLU A 247 30.57 8.41 13.21
CA GLU A 247 29.73 8.10 12.05
C GLU A 247 28.23 8.23 12.36
N ALA A 248 27.78 7.75 13.53
CA ALA A 248 26.40 7.90 13.98
C ALA A 248 26.02 9.38 14.18
N ASN A 249 26.90 10.18 14.77
CA ASN A 249 26.68 11.62 14.93
C ASN A 249 26.65 12.37 13.60
N GLU A 250 27.54 12.04 12.66
CA GLU A 250 27.50 12.60 11.30
C GLU A 250 26.21 12.22 10.57
N ARG A 251 25.77 10.97 10.67
CA ARG A 251 24.49 10.52 10.08
C ARG A 251 23.32 11.28 10.67
N ARG A 252 23.27 11.47 12.00
CA ARG A 252 22.23 12.28 12.68
C ARG A 252 22.23 13.72 12.19
N GLN A 253 23.40 14.35 12.10
CA GLN A 253 23.53 15.73 11.60
C GLN A 253 23.10 15.85 10.13
N ARG A 254 23.55 14.94 9.26
CA ARG A 254 23.15 14.93 7.84
C ARG A 254 21.65 14.72 7.68
N SER A 255 21.06 13.75 8.39
CA SER A 255 19.62 13.49 8.37
C SER A 255 18.82 14.73 8.80
N ARG A 256 19.23 15.39 9.89
CA ARG A 256 18.62 16.64 10.36
C ARG A 256 18.72 17.77 9.34
N MET A 257 19.89 17.97 8.74
CA MET A 257 20.11 19.01 7.72
C MET A 257 19.27 18.76 6.46
N LEU A 258 19.18 17.50 6.02
CA LEU A 258 18.36 17.11 4.88
C LEU A 258 16.86 17.29 5.17
N GLY A 259 16.39 16.89 6.36
CA GLY A 259 15.00 17.08 6.78
C GLY A 259 14.60 18.56 6.86
N LEU A 260 15.45 19.40 7.47
CA LEU A 260 15.23 20.85 7.51
C LEU A 260 15.24 21.49 6.12
N GLY A 261 16.20 21.10 5.26
CA GLY A 261 16.27 21.56 3.88
C GLY A 261 15.01 21.19 3.09
N ALA A 262 14.52 19.96 3.23
CA ALA A 262 13.29 19.49 2.58
C ALA A 262 12.05 20.26 3.06
N LEU A 263 11.94 20.54 4.37
CA LEU A 263 10.85 21.35 4.92
C LEU A 263 10.85 22.78 4.36
N VAL A 264 12.01 23.43 4.31
CA VAL A 264 12.13 24.79 3.75
C VAL A 264 11.76 24.80 2.26
N LEU A 265 12.28 23.85 1.48
CA LEU A 265 11.95 23.73 0.06
C LEU A 265 10.45 23.46 -0.16
N SER A 266 9.82 22.62 0.66
CA SER A 266 8.39 22.37 0.63
C SER A 266 7.57 23.64 0.93
N GLY A 267 7.99 24.44 1.91
CA GLY A 267 7.36 25.73 2.23
C GLY A 267 7.46 26.72 1.07
N LEU A 268 8.65 26.88 0.48
CA LEU A 268 8.87 27.75 -0.69
C LEU A 268 8.06 27.28 -1.90
N PHE A 269 8.01 25.98 -2.13
CA PHE A 269 7.23 25.39 -3.22
C PHE A 269 5.72 25.61 -3.01
N SER A 270 5.22 25.43 -1.78
CA SER A 270 3.84 25.74 -1.39
C SER A 270 3.50 27.21 -1.67
N LEU A 271 4.38 28.13 -1.27
CA LEU A 271 4.20 29.56 -1.52
C LEU A 271 4.14 29.87 -3.02
N SER A 272 5.01 29.25 -3.82
CA SER A 272 5.00 29.41 -5.29
C SER A 272 3.67 28.95 -5.92
N ILE A 273 3.08 27.84 -5.44
CA ILE A 273 1.79 27.33 -5.89
C ILE A 273 0.66 28.28 -5.49
N ILE A 274 0.71 28.84 -4.28
CA ILE A 274 -0.26 29.83 -3.78
C ILE A 274 -0.24 31.08 -4.68
N ILE A 275 0.94 31.67 -4.90
CA ILE A 275 1.10 32.87 -5.75
C ILE A 275 0.58 32.58 -7.16
N ARG A 276 0.97 31.44 -7.74
CA ARG A 276 0.49 31.04 -9.06
C ARG A 276 -1.02 30.87 -9.11
N SER A 277 -1.63 30.29 -8.08
CA SER A 277 -3.09 30.06 -8.00
C SER A 277 -3.88 31.37 -7.94
N PHE A 278 -3.36 32.39 -7.27
CA PHE A 278 -4.00 33.71 -7.20
C PHE A 278 -3.81 34.52 -8.49
N THR A 279 -2.64 34.44 -9.13
CA THR A 279 -2.33 35.15 -10.39
C THR A 279 -2.96 34.51 -11.63
N LEU A 280 -3.47 33.28 -11.52
CA LEU A 280 -4.10 32.56 -12.62
C LEU A 280 -5.42 33.22 -13.06
N LYS A 281 -5.43 33.74 -14.29
CA LYS A 281 -6.61 34.38 -14.92
C LYS A 281 -7.70 33.36 -15.24
N LYS A 282 -8.97 33.77 -15.11
CA LYS A 282 -10.15 32.98 -15.54
C LYS A 282 -10.04 32.62 -17.03
N SER A 283 -10.42 31.41 -17.42
CA SER A 283 -10.36 30.97 -18.82
C SER A 283 -11.42 29.91 -19.13
N GLY A 284 -11.93 29.96 -20.37
CA GLY A 284 -13.00 29.12 -20.90
C GLY A 284 -14.39 29.41 -20.34
N VAL A 285 -15.38 28.66 -20.80
CA VAL A 285 -16.81 28.89 -20.52
C VAL A 285 -17.34 27.74 -19.66
N LYS A 286 -18.05 28.03 -18.57
CA LYS A 286 -18.64 26.96 -17.74
C LYS A 286 -20.04 26.60 -18.25
N PRO A 287 -20.30 25.34 -18.63
CA PRO A 287 -21.65 24.89 -18.90
C PRO A 287 -22.51 24.95 -17.63
N LYS A 288 -23.82 25.12 -17.81
CA LYS A 288 -24.79 25.14 -16.71
C LYS A 288 -24.88 23.76 -16.07
N LYS A 289 -25.25 23.71 -14.80
CA LYS A 289 -25.51 22.43 -14.12
C LYS A 289 -26.84 21.87 -14.65
N GLU A 290 -26.93 20.54 -14.73
CA GLU A 290 -28.13 19.80 -15.19
C GLU A 290 -29.43 20.31 -14.54
N LYS A 291 -29.44 20.50 -13.21
CA LYS A 291 -30.61 21.03 -12.48
C LYS A 291 -31.13 22.39 -12.96
N GLN A 292 -30.24 23.23 -13.50
CA GLN A 292 -30.55 24.59 -13.96
C GLN A 292 -31.06 24.64 -15.40
N LEU A 293 -31.06 23.51 -16.10
CA LEU A 293 -31.46 23.42 -17.49
C LEU A 293 -32.92 22.92 -17.60
N PRO A 294 -33.68 23.39 -18.61
CA PRO A 294 -34.94 22.75 -18.97
C PRO A 294 -34.68 21.35 -19.56
N ARG A 295 -35.74 20.54 -19.67
CA ARG A 295 -35.69 19.31 -20.47
C ARG A 295 -35.40 19.67 -21.92
N ASN A 296 -34.53 18.90 -22.57
CA ASN A 296 -34.33 18.96 -24.00
C ASN A 296 -34.85 17.65 -24.60
N TYR A 297 -35.80 17.72 -25.52
CA TYR A 297 -36.39 16.54 -26.17
C TYR A 297 -35.65 16.17 -27.45
N ASP A 298 -34.85 17.07 -28.00
CA ASP A 298 -34.06 16.82 -29.21
C ASP A 298 -32.89 15.87 -28.92
N VAL A 299 -32.74 14.85 -29.75
CA VAL A 299 -31.59 13.93 -29.71
C VAL A 299 -30.31 14.73 -29.96
N PRO A 300 -29.27 14.61 -29.11
CA PRO A 300 -28.03 15.36 -29.30
C PRO A 300 -27.38 15.06 -30.65
N THR A 301 -26.88 16.09 -31.33
CA THR A 301 -26.19 15.98 -32.64
C THR A 301 -24.82 15.29 -32.56
N VAL A 302 -24.36 14.99 -31.35
CA VAL A 302 -23.10 14.31 -31.05
C VAL A 302 -23.36 12.83 -30.75
N SER A 303 -22.38 11.95 -30.95
CA SER A 303 -22.52 10.53 -30.61
C SER A 303 -22.72 10.31 -29.10
N PRO A 304 -23.25 9.14 -28.67
CA PRO A 304 -23.39 8.80 -27.26
C PRO A 304 -22.08 8.91 -26.46
N VAL A 305 -20.96 8.47 -27.06
CA VAL A 305 -19.63 8.56 -26.44
C VAL A 305 -19.22 10.02 -26.25
N MET A 306 -19.45 10.86 -27.27
CA MET A 306 -19.16 12.29 -27.20
C MET A 306 -20.06 12.99 -26.17
N ALA A 307 -21.33 12.58 -26.06
CA ALA A 307 -22.25 13.09 -25.05
C ALA A 307 -21.73 12.81 -23.62
N GLU A 308 -21.22 11.61 -23.33
CA GLU A 308 -20.60 11.32 -22.03
C GLU A 308 -19.34 12.16 -21.80
N ILE A 309 -18.48 12.34 -22.80
CA ILE A 309 -17.27 13.19 -22.71
C ILE A 309 -17.64 14.64 -22.36
N LEU A 310 -18.68 15.17 -23.02
CA LEU A 310 -19.21 16.52 -22.77
C LEU A 310 -19.87 16.65 -21.40
N ASP A 311 -20.55 15.61 -20.88
CA ASP A 311 -21.13 15.69 -19.54
C ASP A 311 -20.04 15.63 -18.44
N LEU A 312 -19.05 14.75 -18.61
CA LEU A 312 -18.03 14.45 -17.60
C LEU A 312 -16.85 15.43 -17.56
N ASP A 313 -16.53 16.14 -18.64
CA ASP A 313 -15.24 16.84 -18.82
C ASP A 313 -14.02 15.89 -18.79
N ASP A 314 -14.22 14.60 -19.09
CA ASP A 314 -13.16 13.59 -18.97
C ASP A 314 -13.21 12.60 -20.15
N LYS A 315 -12.26 11.68 -20.18
CA LYS A 315 -12.25 10.54 -21.09
C LYS A 315 -13.51 9.69 -20.90
N PRO A 316 -14.03 9.06 -21.97
CA PRO A 316 -15.22 8.23 -21.88
C PRO A 316 -14.98 7.01 -20.99
N SER A 317 -15.94 6.60 -20.17
CA SER A 317 -15.78 5.43 -19.28
C SER A 317 -16.01 4.09 -20.02
N SER A 318 -15.92 2.96 -19.33
CA SER A 318 -16.30 1.66 -19.91
C SER A 318 -17.80 1.56 -20.25
N ARG A 319 -18.64 2.44 -19.67
CA ARG A 319 -20.04 2.60 -20.06
C ARG A 319 -20.17 3.18 -21.48
N SER A 320 -19.34 4.15 -21.85
CA SER A 320 -19.27 4.64 -23.24
C SER A 320 -18.94 3.54 -24.24
N LEU A 321 -18.06 2.60 -23.91
CA LEU A 321 -17.77 1.48 -24.82
C LEU A 321 -19.00 0.59 -25.02
N THR A 322 -19.80 0.41 -23.98
CA THR A 322 -21.08 -0.28 -24.06
C THR A 322 -22.07 0.47 -24.93
N ALA A 323 -22.21 1.78 -24.72
CA ALA A 323 -23.05 2.65 -25.54
C ALA A 323 -22.62 2.65 -27.02
N TYR A 324 -21.32 2.64 -27.28
CA TYR A 324 -20.76 2.53 -28.62
C TYR A 324 -21.14 1.22 -29.31
N LEU A 325 -21.05 0.08 -28.60
CA LEU A 325 -21.52 -1.19 -29.14
C LEU A 325 -23.03 -1.18 -29.42
N MET A 326 -23.82 -0.57 -28.55
CA MET A 326 -25.26 -0.42 -28.79
C MET A 326 -25.55 0.46 -30.01
N GLU A 327 -24.84 1.57 -30.18
CA GLU A 327 -24.95 2.43 -31.36
C GLU A 327 -24.60 1.67 -32.65
N LEU A 328 -23.56 0.83 -32.63
CA LEU A 328 -23.20 -0.03 -33.76
C LEU A 328 -24.29 -1.07 -34.06
N ALA A 329 -24.95 -1.59 -33.03
CA ALA A 329 -26.04 -2.55 -33.19
C ALA A 329 -27.28 -1.90 -33.82
N VAL A 330 -27.67 -0.70 -33.36
CA VAL A 330 -28.76 0.10 -33.98
C VAL A 330 -28.48 0.34 -35.46
N LYS A 331 -27.22 0.68 -35.80
CA LYS A 331 -26.76 0.89 -37.18
C LYS A 331 -26.57 -0.40 -37.98
N LYS A 332 -26.96 -1.57 -37.44
CA LYS A 332 -26.81 -2.90 -38.05
C LYS A 332 -25.38 -3.25 -38.50
N ARG A 333 -24.37 -2.71 -37.80
CA ARG A 333 -22.94 -3.03 -38.03
C ARG A 333 -22.47 -4.23 -37.20
N ILE A 334 -23.15 -4.50 -36.09
CA ILE A 334 -22.94 -5.69 -35.25
C ILE A 334 -24.28 -6.26 -34.82
N GLU A 335 -24.29 -7.53 -34.43
CA GLU A 335 -25.42 -8.22 -33.84
C GLU A 335 -25.08 -8.60 -32.39
N ILE A 336 -26.05 -8.48 -31.49
CA ILE A 336 -25.88 -8.80 -30.07
C ILE A 336 -26.96 -9.81 -29.67
N GLU A 337 -26.56 -11.00 -29.23
CA GLU A 337 -27.47 -12.08 -28.89
C GLU A 337 -27.20 -12.59 -27.47
N PRO A 338 -28.24 -12.89 -26.65
CA PRO A 338 -28.04 -13.50 -25.36
C PRO A 338 -27.66 -14.98 -25.53
N ILE A 339 -26.67 -15.42 -24.77
CA ILE A 339 -26.25 -16.83 -24.69
C ILE A 339 -26.28 -17.30 -23.24
N LYS A 340 -26.61 -18.57 -23.01
CA LYS A 340 -26.54 -19.18 -21.69
C LYS A 340 -25.22 -19.92 -21.53
N VAL A 341 -24.41 -19.50 -20.56
CA VAL A 341 -23.23 -20.26 -20.12
C VAL A 341 -23.51 -20.74 -18.71
N ARG A 342 -23.78 -22.05 -18.58
CA ARG A 342 -24.32 -22.66 -17.35
C ARG A 342 -25.64 -21.97 -16.95
N ARG A 343 -25.74 -21.47 -15.72
CA ARG A 343 -26.93 -20.76 -15.19
C ARG A 343 -26.93 -19.24 -15.45
N LYS A 344 -25.88 -18.68 -16.07
CA LYS A 344 -25.74 -17.23 -16.25
C LYS A 344 -25.93 -16.83 -17.71
N THR A 345 -26.55 -15.66 -17.92
CA THR A 345 -26.64 -15.04 -19.24
C THR A 345 -25.35 -14.29 -19.54
N TYR A 346 -24.80 -14.53 -20.72
CA TYR A 346 -23.74 -13.76 -21.36
C TYR A 346 -24.24 -13.29 -22.72
N TYR A 347 -23.43 -12.53 -23.43
CA TYR A 347 -23.81 -12.00 -24.74
C TYR A 347 -22.74 -12.35 -25.77
N LYS A 348 -23.20 -12.78 -26.94
CA LYS A 348 -22.38 -12.94 -28.14
C LYS A 348 -22.53 -11.67 -28.99
N ILE A 349 -21.40 -11.10 -29.38
CA ILE A 349 -21.33 -9.95 -30.27
C ILE A 349 -20.76 -10.45 -31.60
N SER A 350 -21.56 -10.40 -32.66
CA SER A 350 -21.20 -10.87 -34.00
C SER A 350 -21.00 -9.69 -34.96
N LEU A 351 -20.01 -9.79 -35.84
CA LEU A 351 -19.69 -8.76 -36.82
C LEU A 351 -20.64 -8.88 -38.02
N ILE A 352 -21.33 -7.80 -38.39
CA ILE A 352 -22.09 -7.71 -39.64
C ILE A 352 -21.25 -6.96 -40.68
N ASP A 353 -20.67 -5.83 -40.29
CA ASP A 353 -19.82 -5.00 -41.13
C ASP A 353 -18.32 -5.27 -40.86
N LYS A 354 -17.63 -5.80 -41.87
CA LYS A 354 -16.20 -6.17 -41.78
C LYS A 354 -15.26 -4.97 -41.69
N ASP A 355 -15.68 -3.79 -42.15
CA ASP A 355 -14.83 -2.59 -42.19
C ASP A 355 -14.53 -2.03 -40.79
N LEU A 356 -15.37 -2.35 -39.80
CA LEU A 356 -15.19 -2.00 -38.39
C LEU A 356 -13.82 -2.49 -37.84
N MET A 357 -13.29 -3.58 -38.39
CA MET A 357 -12.00 -4.15 -38.00
C MET A 357 -10.80 -3.30 -38.47
N GLY A 358 -10.99 -2.48 -39.50
CA GLY A 358 -10.00 -1.51 -40.00
C GLY A 358 -10.06 -0.17 -39.26
N GLU A 359 -11.23 0.24 -38.80
CA GLU A 359 -11.48 1.54 -38.17
C GLU A 359 -10.98 1.62 -36.72
N VAL A 360 -11.26 0.59 -35.91
CA VAL A 360 -11.04 0.65 -34.46
C VAL A 360 -10.15 -0.50 -33.98
N THR A 361 -8.91 -0.19 -33.60
CA THR A 361 -7.92 -1.18 -33.13
C THR A 361 -8.40 -1.97 -31.90
N LEU A 362 -9.20 -1.34 -31.03
CA LEU A 362 -9.83 -2.02 -29.89
C LEU A 362 -10.82 -3.09 -30.37
N MET A 363 -11.66 -2.79 -31.36
CA MET A 363 -12.60 -3.76 -31.97
C MET A 363 -11.83 -4.90 -32.63
N LYS A 364 -10.79 -4.58 -33.41
CA LYS A 364 -9.91 -5.60 -34.01
C LYS A 364 -9.35 -6.59 -32.99
N TYR A 365 -8.97 -6.11 -31.81
CA TYR A 365 -8.49 -6.97 -30.74
C TYR A 365 -9.61 -7.79 -30.10
N LEU A 366 -10.78 -7.19 -29.85
CA LEU A 366 -11.94 -7.90 -29.31
C LEU A 366 -12.33 -9.07 -30.24
N PHE A 367 -12.57 -8.82 -31.52
CA PHE A 367 -13.00 -9.88 -32.43
C PHE A 367 -11.91 -10.94 -32.69
N ASN A 368 -10.63 -10.56 -32.90
CA ASN A 368 -9.59 -11.54 -33.29
C ASN A 368 -8.87 -12.22 -32.12
N LYS A 369 -8.78 -11.57 -30.96
CA LYS A 369 -8.02 -12.10 -29.81
C LYS A 369 -8.90 -12.52 -28.66
N VAL A 370 -10.06 -11.89 -28.48
CA VAL A 370 -11.05 -12.35 -27.50
C VAL A 370 -11.94 -13.42 -28.12
N GLY A 371 -12.33 -13.24 -29.38
CA GLY A 371 -13.13 -14.18 -30.15
C GLY A 371 -12.39 -14.86 -31.31
N ASP A 372 -13.16 -15.26 -32.32
CA ASP A 372 -12.72 -16.06 -33.48
C ASP A 372 -12.52 -15.27 -34.79
N GLY A 373 -12.60 -13.94 -34.72
CA GLY A 373 -12.54 -13.03 -35.85
C GLY A 373 -13.89 -12.76 -36.53
N LYS A 374 -14.96 -13.47 -36.15
CA LYS A 374 -16.34 -13.23 -36.58
C LYS A 374 -17.22 -12.76 -35.43
N SER A 375 -17.00 -13.31 -34.23
CA SER A 375 -17.75 -12.97 -33.02
C SER A 375 -16.89 -13.13 -31.79
N PHE A 376 -17.27 -12.48 -30.69
CA PHE A 376 -16.71 -12.74 -29.36
C PHE A 376 -17.83 -12.70 -28.32
N THR A 377 -17.60 -13.35 -27.17
CA THR A 377 -18.57 -13.36 -26.07
C THR A 377 -18.09 -12.55 -24.87
N THR A 378 -19.03 -12.01 -24.10
CA THR A 378 -18.70 -11.36 -22.81
C THR A 378 -18.09 -12.35 -21.81
N TYR A 379 -18.35 -13.65 -21.96
CA TYR A 379 -17.71 -14.71 -21.16
C TYR A 379 -16.22 -14.85 -21.46
N GLU A 380 -15.84 -14.90 -22.75
CA GLU A 380 -14.44 -14.92 -23.18
C GLU A 380 -13.73 -13.63 -22.75
N LEU A 381 -14.38 -12.48 -22.97
CA LEU A 381 -13.87 -11.18 -22.57
C LEU A 381 -13.51 -11.15 -21.09
N LYS A 382 -14.42 -11.64 -20.23
CA LYS A 382 -14.19 -11.70 -18.77
C LYS A 382 -12.96 -12.52 -18.39
N LYS A 383 -12.63 -13.57 -19.14
CA LYS A 383 -11.50 -14.47 -18.86
C LYS A 383 -10.15 -13.93 -19.33
N GLN A 384 -10.11 -12.96 -20.24
CA GLN A 384 -8.88 -12.52 -20.89
C GLN A 384 -7.81 -11.96 -19.95
N ARG A 385 -8.21 -11.23 -18.89
CA ARG A 385 -7.31 -10.63 -17.88
C ARG A 385 -6.03 -10.02 -18.48
N SER A 386 -6.16 -9.20 -19.52
CA SER A 386 -5.07 -8.76 -20.40
C SER A 386 -4.71 -7.29 -20.19
N SER A 387 -3.44 -7.02 -19.85
CA SER A 387 -2.90 -5.65 -19.79
C SER A 387 -2.87 -4.96 -21.16
N LYS A 388 -2.78 -5.73 -22.26
CA LYS A 388 -2.87 -5.21 -23.63
C LYS A 388 -4.28 -4.68 -23.93
N LEU A 389 -5.32 -5.38 -23.47
CA LEU A 389 -6.71 -4.91 -23.60
C LEU A 389 -6.91 -3.57 -22.89
N SER A 390 -6.41 -3.45 -21.66
CA SER A 390 -6.42 -2.18 -20.91
C SER A 390 -5.72 -1.03 -21.65
N LYS A 391 -4.52 -1.29 -22.20
CA LYS A 391 -3.79 -0.29 -23.00
C LYS A 391 -4.54 0.13 -24.27
N LEU A 392 -5.14 -0.82 -24.98
CA LEU A 392 -5.94 -0.53 -26.18
C LEU A 392 -7.20 0.29 -25.83
N PHE A 393 -7.83 -0.02 -24.70
CA PHE A 393 -8.95 0.76 -24.19
C PHE A 393 -8.55 2.19 -23.84
N ALA A 394 -7.46 2.37 -23.09
CA ALA A 394 -6.94 3.70 -22.75
C ALA A 394 -6.58 4.53 -24.00
N ASN A 395 -6.06 3.88 -25.05
CA ASN A 395 -5.80 4.52 -26.33
C ASN A 395 -7.08 4.93 -27.05
N TRP A 396 -8.11 4.08 -27.05
CA TRP A 396 -9.43 4.41 -27.58
C TRP A 396 -10.04 5.60 -26.84
N GLN A 397 -10.09 5.56 -25.50
CA GLN A 397 -10.57 6.67 -24.66
C GLN A 397 -9.86 8.00 -24.98
N LYS A 398 -8.53 7.94 -25.19
CA LYS A 398 -7.74 9.12 -25.56
C LYS A 398 -8.07 9.63 -26.97
N LYS A 399 -8.29 8.74 -27.94
CA LYS A 399 -8.71 9.12 -29.30
C LYS A 399 -10.06 9.84 -29.28
N GLU A 400 -11.03 9.31 -28.54
CA GLU A 400 -12.35 9.93 -28.40
C GLU A 400 -12.29 11.31 -27.74
N LYS A 401 -11.54 11.46 -26.63
CA LYS A 401 -11.31 12.79 -26.02
C LYS A 401 -10.59 13.75 -26.98
N GLN A 402 -9.65 13.26 -27.79
CA GLN A 402 -8.96 14.09 -28.78
C GLN A 402 -9.90 14.49 -29.93
N ALA A 403 -10.83 13.63 -30.33
CA ALA A 403 -11.88 13.99 -31.29
C ALA A 403 -12.75 15.14 -30.75
N ALA A 404 -13.07 15.14 -29.46
CA ALA A 404 -13.80 16.23 -28.82
C ALA A 404 -13.03 17.57 -28.83
N ILE A 405 -11.72 17.52 -28.59
CA ILE A 405 -10.83 18.69 -28.70
C ILE A 405 -10.77 19.19 -30.15
N ASN A 406 -10.58 18.29 -31.11
CA ASN A 406 -10.49 18.63 -32.54
C ASN A 406 -11.80 19.20 -33.09
N ALA A 407 -12.95 18.72 -32.58
CA ALA A 407 -14.29 19.26 -32.89
C ALA A 407 -14.54 20.66 -32.29
N GLY A 408 -13.59 21.18 -31.51
CA GLY A 408 -13.63 22.51 -30.91
C GLY A 408 -14.46 22.60 -29.64
N PHE A 409 -14.78 21.48 -28.98
CA PHE A 409 -15.54 21.51 -27.72
C PHE A 409 -14.68 21.85 -26.51
N PHE A 410 -13.38 21.51 -26.54
CA PHE A 410 -12.44 21.76 -25.45
C PHE A 410 -11.23 22.60 -25.90
N ASP A 411 -10.82 23.55 -25.07
CA ASP A 411 -9.59 24.32 -25.22
C ASP A 411 -8.41 23.59 -24.56
N LYS A 412 -7.53 23.06 -25.42
CA LYS A 412 -6.31 22.35 -25.03
C LYS A 412 -5.38 23.17 -24.12
N LYS A 413 -5.35 24.51 -24.26
CA LYS A 413 -4.51 25.38 -23.41
C LYS A 413 -5.05 25.40 -21.98
N VAL A 414 -6.36 25.42 -21.80
CA VAL A 414 -6.99 25.41 -20.47
C VAL A 414 -6.88 24.04 -19.82
N GLU A 415 -7.05 22.96 -20.59
CA GLU A 415 -6.83 21.59 -20.12
C GLU A 415 -5.39 21.40 -19.63
N HIS A 416 -4.40 21.92 -20.39
CA HIS A 416 -3.00 21.87 -19.96
C HIS A 416 -2.72 22.65 -18.67
N LYS A 417 -3.40 23.78 -18.44
CA LYS A 417 -3.31 24.50 -17.15
C LYS A 417 -3.84 23.65 -15.99
N LYS A 418 -4.97 22.95 -16.17
CA LYS A 418 -5.51 22.02 -15.15
C LYS A 418 -4.57 20.84 -14.91
N GLU A 419 -4.04 20.22 -15.96
CA GLU A 419 -3.02 19.15 -15.85
C GLU A 419 -1.80 19.64 -15.07
N THR A 420 -1.33 20.85 -15.35
CA THR A 420 -0.17 21.45 -14.66
C THR A 420 -0.45 21.66 -13.17
N ASN A 421 -1.66 22.13 -12.82
CA ASN A 421 -2.07 22.28 -11.42
C ASN A 421 -2.05 20.93 -10.68
N LEU A 422 -2.56 19.87 -11.31
CA LEU A 422 -2.53 18.52 -10.73
C LEU A 422 -1.10 18.01 -10.54
N VAL A 423 -0.24 18.16 -11.54
CA VAL A 423 1.17 17.73 -11.47
C VAL A 423 1.91 18.47 -10.36
N LEU A 424 1.72 19.79 -10.23
CA LEU A 424 2.31 20.57 -9.15
C LEU A 424 1.82 20.12 -7.77
N MET A 425 0.54 19.75 -7.62
CA MET A 425 0.05 19.18 -6.36
C MET A 425 0.67 17.83 -6.04
N ILE A 426 0.83 16.94 -7.03
CA ILE A 426 1.48 15.64 -6.83
C ILE A 426 2.94 15.85 -6.40
N ILE A 427 3.67 16.74 -7.08
CA ILE A 427 5.05 17.09 -6.71
C ILE A 427 5.08 17.65 -5.28
N LEU A 428 4.15 18.53 -4.92
CA LEU A 428 4.06 19.07 -3.56
C LEU A 428 3.87 17.97 -2.53
N LEU A 429 2.94 17.03 -2.75
CA LEU A 429 2.66 15.93 -1.83
C LEU A 429 3.85 14.97 -1.67
N VAL A 430 4.58 14.70 -2.74
CA VAL A 430 5.78 13.85 -2.69
C VAL A 430 6.90 14.56 -1.93
N LEU A 431 7.15 15.83 -2.23
CA LEU A 431 8.18 16.63 -1.54
C LEU A 431 7.84 16.83 -0.06
N SER A 432 6.57 17.08 0.26
CA SER A 432 6.14 17.25 1.64
C SER A 432 6.14 15.95 2.43
N GLY A 433 5.72 14.82 1.83
CA GLY A 433 5.76 13.51 2.46
C GLY A 433 7.19 13.11 2.87
N ALA A 434 8.16 13.27 1.96
CA ALA A 434 9.56 13.01 2.25
C ALA A 434 10.12 13.94 3.35
N GLY A 435 9.77 15.23 3.31
CA GLY A 435 10.21 16.21 4.31
C GLY A 435 9.61 15.96 5.70
N ILE A 436 8.34 15.56 5.77
CA ILE A 436 7.64 15.28 7.03
C ILE A 436 8.22 14.02 7.69
N ILE A 437 8.41 12.94 6.93
CA ILE A 437 9.02 11.70 7.44
C ILE A 437 10.43 11.98 7.96
N ALA A 438 11.28 12.63 7.16
CA ALA A 438 12.65 12.93 7.56
C ALA A 438 12.71 13.78 8.84
N ALA A 439 11.80 14.74 8.97
CA ALA A 439 11.80 15.61 10.12
C ALA A 439 11.22 14.94 11.38
N PHE A 440 10.27 14.00 11.25
CA PHE A 440 9.57 13.36 12.39
C PHE A 440 10.55 12.63 13.30
N PHE A 441 11.63 12.10 12.72
CA PHE A 441 12.72 11.42 13.44
C PHE A 441 13.88 12.34 13.87
N SER A 442 13.80 13.67 13.66
CA SER A 442 15.00 14.53 13.65
C SER A 442 15.25 15.43 14.87
N SER A 443 14.43 15.37 15.93
CA SER A 443 14.62 15.90 17.31
C SER A 443 13.49 16.81 17.83
N GLU A 444 13.45 16.98 19.16
CA GLU A 444 12.70 18.02 19.87
C GLU A 444 13.07 19.43 19.37
N GLY A 445 12.07 20.31 19.24
CA GLY A 445 12.23 21.72 18.82
C GLY A 445 11.86 22.06 17.37
N THR A 446 11.58 21.08 16.51
CA THR A 446 11.14 21.31 15.11
C THR A 446 9.62 21.41 14.94
N ALA A 447 8.85 21.12 16.00
CA ALA A 447 7.39 21.09 16.00
C ALA A 447 6.73 22.35 15.40
N GLY A 448 7.27 23.54 15.69
CA GLY A 448 6.76 24.79 15.13
C GLY A 448 6.86 24.86 13.60
N LEU A 449 7.98 24.40 13.03
CA LEU A 449 8.19 24.37 11.58
C LEU A 449 7.24 23.39 10.87
N PHE A 450 6.91 22.28 11.52
CA PHE A 450 5.93 21.33 11.00
C PHE A 450 4.53 21.89 10.92
N ILE A 451 4.09 22.57 11.97
CA ILE A 451 2.77 23.21 12.00
C ILE A 451 2.68 24.21 10.84
N VAL A 452 3.70 25.06 10.68
CA VAL A 452 3.77 26.02 9.58
C VAL A 452 3.77 25.33 8.21
N ALA A 453 4.59 24.29 8.00
CA ALA A 453 4.65 23.56 6.74
C ALA A 453 3.30 22.90 6.40
N THR A 454 2.65 22.28 7.38
CA THR A 454 1.35 21.62 7.21
C THR A 454 0.25 22.61 6.85
N ILE A 455 0.22 23.76 7.53
CA ILE A 455 -0.70 24.86 7.21
C ILE A 455 -0.45 25.36 5.78
N MET A 456 0.81 25.58 5.39
CA MET A 456 1.16 26.05 4.05
C MET A 456 0.75 25.08 2.94
N ILE A 457 0.91 23.77 3.17
CA ILE A 457 0.43 22.72 2.25
C ILE A 457 -1.09 22.77 2.13
N GLY A 458 -1.80 22.86 3.26
CA GLY A 458 -3.27 22.99 3.29
C GLY A 458 -3.74 24.21 2.50
N LEU A 459 -3.10 25.36 2.70
CA LEU A 459 -3.39 26.59 1.96
C LEU A 459 -3.09 26.45 0.46
N ALA A 460 -2.00 25.78 0.08
CA ALA A 460 -1.66 25.53 -1.32
C ALA A 460 -2.69 24.61 -2.01
N ILE A 461 -3.19 23.59 -1.32
CA ILE A 461 -4.26 22.72 -1.81
C ILE A 461 -5.55 23.53 -2.01
N LEU A 462 -5.97 24.31 -1.00
CA LEU A 462 -7.17 25.15 -1.08
C LEU A 462 -7.06 26.19 -2.20
N ALA A 463 -5.90 26.83 -2.34
CA ALA A 463 -5.63 27.79 -3.42
C ALA A 463 -5.69 27.11 -4.80
N THR A 464 -5.18 25.89 -4.93
CA THR A 464 -5.24 25.13 -6.18
C THR A 464 -6.68 24.74 -6.54
N ILE A 465 -7.47 24.27 -5.56
CA ILE A 465 -8.91 23.97 -5.75
C ILE A 465 -9.64 25.25 -6.19
N TYR A 466 -9.38 26.38 -5.54
CA TYR A 466 -9.97 27.66 -5.89
C TYR A 466 -9.57 28.12 -7.31
N SER A 467 -8.30 28.01 -7.69
CA SER A 467 -7.84 28.38 -9.04
C SER A 467 -8.41 27.46 -10.13
N ASN A 468 -8.57 26.17 -9.84
CA ASN A 468 -9.23 25.22 -10.75
C ASN A 468 -10.70 25.59 -10.98
N LYS A 469 -11.39 26.19 -9.99
CA LYS A 469 -12.73 26.76 -10.22
C LYS A 469 -12.72 27.95 -11.18
N LYS A 470 -11.58 28.62 -11.43
CA LYS A 470 -11.47 29.69 -12.45
C LYS A 470 -11.29 29.15 -13.88
N LEU A 471 -10.99 27.86 -14.02
CA LEU A 471 -10.68 27.22 -15.29
C LEU A 471 -11.82 26.30 -15.73
N SER A 472 -12.36 26.56 -16.91
CA SER A 472 -13.26 25.64 -17.61
C SER A 472 -12.61 25.25 -18.93
N PRO A 473 -12.42 23.97 -19.24
CA PRO A 473 -11.80 23.58 -20.49
C PRO A 473 -12.79 23.67 -21.66
N TYR A 474 -14.08 23.89 -21.43
CA TYR A 474 -15.05 24.05 -22.49
C TYR A 474 -14.85 25.39 -23.23
N THR A 475 -14.95 25.32 -24.55
CA THR A 475 -15.14 26.49 -25.41
C THR A 475 -16.59 26.97 -25.34
N ALA A 476 -16.94 28.09 -26.00
CA ALA A 476 -18.34 28.52 -26.11
C ALA A 476 -19.22 27.44 -26.75
N LYS A 477 -18.76 26.88 -27.89
CA LYS A 477 -19.40 25.74 -28.59
C LYS A 477 -19.53 24.52 -27.68
N GLY A 478 -18.45 24.16 -26.97
CA GLY A 478 -18.47 23.04 -26.03
C GLY A 478 -19.46 23.21 -24.89
N ALA A 479 -19.54 24.41 -24.32
CA ALA A 479 -20.47 24.70 -23.23
C ALA A 479 -21.93 24.64 -23.71
N GLU A 480 -22.23 25.11 -24.91
CA GLU A 480 -23.55 25.02 -25.52
C GLU A 480 -23.97 23.57 -25.79
N SER A 481 -23.14 22.79 -26.48
CA SER A 481 -23.42 21.37 -26.73
C SER A 481 -23.54 20.57 -25.43
N THR A 482 -22.76 20.90 -24.40
CA THR A 482 -22.89 20.28 -23.07
C THR A 482 -24.23 20.63 -22.41
N ASN A 483 -24.73 21.85 -22.57
CA ASN A 483 -26.04 22.23 -22.05
C ASN A 483 -27.16 21.45 -22.76
N GLN A 484 -27.07 21.25 -24.08
CA GLN A 484 -28.02 20.43 -24.84
C GLN A 484 -28.01 18.97 -24.36
N VAL A 485 -26.83 18.38 -24.21
CA VAL A 485 -26.65 17.01 -23.70
C VAL A 485 -27.19 16.87 -22.28
N ARG A 486 -26.93 17.83 -21.39
CA ARG A 486 -27.43 17.81 -20.00
C ARG A 486 -28.94 18.02 -19.92
N GLY A 487 -29.52 18.87 -20.76
CA GLY A 487 -30.97 19.01 -20.88
C GLY A 487 -31.62 17.70 -21.36
N PHE A 488 -30.97 17.01 -22.30
CA PHE A 488 -31.44 15.72 -22.82
C PHE A 488 -31.31 14.62 -21.74
N LYS A 489 -30.19 14.58 -21.04
CA LYS A 489 -30.00 13.71 -19.86
C LYS A 489 -31.09 13.94 -18.81
N LYS A 490 -31.45 15.20 -18.54
CA LYS A 490 -32.51 15.55 -17.59
C LYS A 490 -33.87 15.04 -18.07
N MET A 491 -34.18 15.19 -19.37
CA MET A 491 -35.37 14.59 -19.96
C MET A 491 -35.39 13.08 -19.71
N LEU A 492 -34.28 12.38 -19.97
CA LEU A 492 -34.17 10.94 -19.75
C LEU A 492 -34.26 10.54 -18.26
N ASP A 493 -33.72 11.35 -17.36
CA ASP A 493 -33.71 11.06 -15.92
C ASP A 493 -35.08 11.24 -15.25
N GLU A 494 -35.92 12.10 -15.85
CA GLU A 494 -37.29 12.44 -15.42
C GLU A 494 -38.38 11.69 -16.22
N ILE A 495 -37.99 10.70 -17.03
CA ILE A 495 -38.91 9.77 -17.70
C ILE A 495 -39.88 9.15 -16.68
N GLY A 496 -41.17 9.10 -17.03
CA GLY A 496 -42.28 8.72 -16.15
C GLY A 496 -43.07 9.90 -15.59
N ASN A 497 -42.53 11.13 -15.67
CA ASN A 497 -43.27 12.37 -15.37
C ASN A 497 -43.97 12.98 -16.60
N PHE A 498 -43.85 12.33 -17.76
CA PHE A 498 -44.45 12.68 -19.04
C PHE A 498 -44.61 11.38 -19.84
N LYS A 499 -45.54 11.36 -20.81
CA LYS A 499 -45.76 10.18 -21.64
C LYS A 499 -44.62 10.03 -22.65
N MET A 500 -43.96 8.87 -22.67
CA MET A 500 -42.86 8.59 -23.59
C MET A 500 -43.33 8.56 -25.05
N ARG A 501 -44.58 8.16 -25.28
CA ARG A 501 -45.22 8.17 -26.61
C ARG A 501 -45.32 9.55 -27.24
N GLU A 502 -45.34 10.62 -26.43
CA GLU A 502 -45.34 12.01 -26.93
C GLU A 502 -43.94 12.46 -27.39
N VAL A 503 -42.88 11.76 -26.97
CA VAL A 503 -41.50 12.04 -27.39
C VAL A 503 -41.15 11.29 -28.67
N GLY A 504 -41.67 10.07 -28.86
CA GLY A 504 -41.57 9.35 -30.12
C GLY A 504 -41.93 7.88 -30.01
N GLU A 505 -41.99 7.24 -31.17
CA GLU A 505 -42.30 5.82 -31.34
C GLU A 505 -41.11 4.93 -30.94
N LEU A 506 -41.37 3.63 -30.79
CA LEU A 506 -40.38 2.64 -30.36
C LEU A 506 -39.04 2.68 -31.15
N PRO A 507 -39.01 2.88 -32.48
CA PRO A 507 -37.76 3.02 -33.22
C PRO A 507 -36.89 4.20 -32.79
N LEU A 508 -37.49 5.33 -32.40
CA LEU A 508 -36.71 6.47 -31.88
C LEU A 508 -36.05 6.12 -30.54
N TRP A 509 -36.73 5.32 -29.72
CA TRP A 509 -36.16 4.87 -28.45
C TRP A 509 -35.00 3.88 -28.63
N GLU A 510 -34.94 3.12 -29.74
CA GLU A 510 -33.76 2.33 -30.12
C GLU A 510 -32.53 3.24 -30.28
N GLU A 511 -32.71 4.38 -30.96
CA GLU A 511 -31.65 5.36 -31.20
C GLU A 511 -31.25 6.12 -29.93
N ILE A 512 -32.18 6.33 -29.00
CA ILE A 512 -31.94 7.04 -27.73
C ILE A 512 -31.23 6.15 -26.69
N MET A 513 -31.44 4.83 -26.72
CA MET A 513 -30.92 3.91 -25.70
C MET A 513 -29.38 3.95 -25.51
N PRO A 514 -28.56 4.00 -26.57
CA PRO A 514 -27.12 4.24 -26.43
C PRO A 514 -26.77 5.49 -25.61
N TYR A 515 -27.49 6.61 -25.80
CA TYR A 515 -27.29 7.83 -25.02
C TYR A 515 -27.65 7.62 -23.56
N ALA A 516 -28.75 6.93 -23.27
CA ALA A 516 -29.15 6.62 -21.91
C ALA A 516 -28.09 5.79 -21.17
N VAL A 517 -27.40 4.87 -21.86
CA VAL A 517 -26.28 4.09 -21.28
C VAL A 517 -25.05 4.96 -21.03
N ALA A 518 -24.65 5.78 -22.01
CA ALA A 518 -23.50 6.68 -21.89
C ALA A 518 -23.70 7.68 -20.74
N LEU A 519 -24.89 8.27 -20.62
CA LEU A 519 -25.27 9.24 -19.60
C LEU A 519 -25.64 8.61 -18.26
N GLY A 520 -25.70 7.27 -18.17
CA GLY A 520 -25.91 6.53 -16.92
C GLY A 520 -27.36 6.45 -16.42
N VAL A 521 -28.34 6.76 -17.26
CA VAL A 521 -29.78 6.78 -16.94
C VAL A 521 -30.57 5.60 -17.54
N SER A 522 -29.91 4.70 -18.28
CA SER A 522 -30.53 3.59 -19.02
C SER A 522 -31.46 2.70 -18.20
N LYS A 523 -31.17 2.46 -16.91
CA LYS A 523 -32.05 1.63 -16.06
C LYS A 523 -33.45 2.23 -15.90
N LYS A 524 -33.56 3.56 -15.76
CA LYS A 524 -34.85 4.26 -15.64
C LYS A 524 -35.60 4.21 -16.96
N VAL A 525 -34.91 4.55 -18.05
CA VAL A 525 -35.47 4.54 -19.42
C VAL A 525 -36.02 3.16 -19.77
N LEU A 526 -35.23 2.10 -19.58
CA LEU A 526 -35.64 0.72 -19.86
C LEU A 526 -36.84 0.28 -19.01
N LYS A 527 -36.92 0.71 -17.75
CA LYS A 527 -38.05 0.38 -16.88
C LYS A 527 -39.34 0.99 -17.41
N GLN A 528 -39.30 2.25 -17.84
CA GLN A 528 -40.50 2.94 -18.31
C GLN A 528 -40.92 2.48 -19.71
N LEU A 529 -39.97 2.17 -20.60
CA LEU A 529 -40.28 1.60 -21.92
C LEU A 529 -41.07 0.30 -21.81
N LYS A 530 -40.73 -0.57 -20.86
CA LYS A 530 -41.49 -1.80 -20.58
C LYS A 530 -42.91 -1.57 -20.08
N ILE A 531 -43.19 -0.40 -19.51
CA ILE A 531 -44.52 -0.05 -19.00
C ILE A 531 -45.36 0.53 -20.13
N GLU A 532 -44.80 1.44 -20.93
CA GLU A 532 -45.57 2.18 -21.95
C GLU A 532 -45.64 1.49 -23.32
N PHE A 533 -44.75 0.54 -23.62
CA PHE A 533 -44.67 -0.16 -24.90
C PHE A 533 -44.73 -1.70 -24.74
N ALA A 534 -45.33 -2.20 -23.65
CA ALA A 534 -45.37 -3.64 -23.34
C ALA A 534 -45.92 -4.48 -24.51
N ASP A 535 -47.06 -4.07 -25.08
CA ASP A 535 -47.76 -4.80 -26.13
C ASP A 535 -46.93 -4.88 -27.43
N GLU A 536 -46.29 -3.77 -27.82
CA GLU A 536 -45.44 -3.70 -29.02
C GLU A 536 -44.16 -4.51 -28.86
N ILE A 537 -43.61 -4.60 -27.64
CA ILE A 537 -42.40 -5.37 -27.34
C ILE A 537 -42.68 -6.89 -27.36
N ASP A 538 -43.89 -7.32 -27.00
CA ASP A 538 -44.28 -8.74 -26.97
C ASP A 538 -44.76 -9.26 -28.35
N ASP A 539 -45.43 -8.43 -29.17
CA ASP A 539 -45.93 -8.83 -30.51
C ASP A 539 -44.85 -8.81 -31.59
N THR A 540 -43.87 -7.91 -31.45
CA THR A 540 -42.81 -7.78 -32.42
C THR A 540 -41.68 -8.74 -32.03
N ASN A 541 -41.48 -9.79 -32.81
CA ASN A 541 -40.37 -10.74 -32.72
C ASN A 541 -39.02 -10.06 -33.06
N ILE A 542 -38.74 -8.89 -32.45
CA ILE A 542 -37.61 -8.03 -32.73
C ILE A 542 -36.42 -8.55 -31.94
N LEU A 543 -35.60 -9.35 -32.62
CA LEU A 543 -34.29 -9.84 -32.15
C LEU A 543 -33.41 -8.73 -31.54
N PHE A 544 -33.60 -7.48 -31.95
CA PHE A 544 -32.83 -6.34 -31.44
C PHE A 544 -33.08 -6.07 -29.96
N TRP A 545 -34.31 -6.21 -29.45
CA TRP A 545 -34.72 -5.65 -28.16
C TRP A 545 -34.51 -6.58 -26.94
N GLY A 546 -34.62 -7.90 -27.13
CA GLY A 546 -34.42 -8.91 -26.07
C GLY A 546 -33.10 -8.77 -25.28
N PRO A 547 -31.94 -8.56 -25.93
CA PRO A 547 -30.66 -8.35 -25.26
C PRO A 547 -30.60 -7.08 -24.38
N PHE A 548 -31.27 -6.00 -24.79
CA PHE A 548 -31.14 -4.66 -24.18
C PHE A 548 -32.20 -4.37 -23.10
N TYR A 549 -33.35 -5.05 -23.11
CA TYR A 549 -34.43 -4.85 -22.12
C TYR A 549 -34.32 -5.66 -20.83
N SER A 550 -33.36 -6.56 -20.66
CA SER A 550 -33.23 -7.29 -19.38
C SER A 550 -32.93 -6.32 -18.22
N SER A 551 -33.94 -6.09 -17.36
CA SER A 551 -33.92 -5.12 -16.25
C SER A 551 -33.15 -5.62 -15.02
N GLY A 552 -32.53 -6.80 -15.11
CA GLY A 552 -31.75 -7.43 -14.04
C GLY A 552 -30.24 -7.13 -14.08
N ARG A 553 -29.49 -7.81 -13.21
CA ARG A 553 -28.01 -7.87 -13.26
C ARG A 553 -27.48 -8.47 -14.56
N ASP A 554 -28.35 -9.15 -15.31
CA ASP A 554 -28.03 -9.87 -16.53
C ASP A 554 -28.23 -9.07 -17.81
N GLY A 555 -28.68 -7.80 -17.77
CA GLY A 555 -28.81 -6.97 -18.98
C GLY A 555 -27.47 -6.69 -19.66
N PHE A 556 -27.47 -6.59 -21.01
CA PHE A 556 -26.26 -6.45 -21.83
C PHE A 556 -25.31 -5.39 -21.30
N ALA A 557 -25.83 -4.19 -21.00
CA ALA A 557 -25.00 -3.09 -20.59
C ALA A 557 -24.22 -3.35 -19.28
N ASN A 558 -24.88 -3.95 -18.28
CA ASN A 558 -24.23 -4.30 -17.01
C ASN A 558 -23.28 -5.50 -17.19
N ASN A 559 -23.69 -6.50 -17.97
CA ASN A 559 -22.92 -7.72 -18.22
C ASN A 559 -21.62 -7.42 -19.00
N PHE A 560 -21.71 -6.63 -20.07
CA PHE A 560 -20.56 -6.21 -20.86
C PHE A 560 -19.61 -5.35 -20.01
N ASN A 561 -20.12 -4.31 -19.34
CA ASN A 561 -19.29 -3.41 -18.55
C ASN A 561 -18.52 -4.15 -17.43
N SER A 562 -19.18 -5.06 -16.72
CA SER A 562 -18.53 -5.87 -15.67
C SER A 562 -17.53 -6.89 -16.23
N SER A 563 -17.85 -7.54 -17.34
CA SER A 563 -16.97 -8.50 -18.02
C SER A 563 -15.76 -7.80 -18.61
N PHE A 564 -15.94 -6.62 -19.19
CA PHE A 564 -14.87 -5.78 -19.73
C PHE A 564 -13.93 -5.30 -18.62
N ASN A 565 -14.47 -4.74 -17.53
CA ASN A 565 -13.65 -4.29 -16.40
C ASN A 565 -12.84 -5.45 -15.78
N SER A 566 -13.41 -6.65 -15.72
CA SER A 566 -12.70 -7.86 -15.28
C SER A 566 -11.63 -8.31 -16.29
N GLY A 567 -11.96 -8.34 -17.58
CA GLY A 567 -11.08 -8.77 -18.66
C GLY A 567 -9.90 -7.84 -18.91
N ALA A 568 -10.09 -6.54 -18.66
CA ALA A 568 -9.06 -5.51 -18.78
C ALA A 568 -8.32 -5.26 -17.45
N ASN A 569 -8.60 -6.03 -16.38
CA ASN A 569 -8.02 -5.87 -15.04
C ASN A 569 -8.14 -4.43 -14.49
N LEU A 570 -9.31 -3.78 -14.64
CA LEU A 570 -9.53 -2.41 -14.19
C LEU A 570 -9.89 -2.28 -12.70
N ASN A 571 -10.00 -3.41 -11.96
CA ASN A 571 -10.54 -3.46 -10.59
C ASN A 571 -9.51 -3.80 -9.49
N SER A 572 -8.20 -3.77 -9.76
CA SER A 572 -7.19 -4.05 -8.73
C SER A 572 -6.69 -2.76 -8.07
N SER A 573 -7.20 -2.48 -6.87
CA SER A 573 -6.60 -1.53 -5.91
C SER A 573 -5.70 -2.35 -4.98
N ALA A 574 -4.38 -2.14 -5.02
CA ALA A 574 -3.45 -2.79 -4.10
C ALA A 574 -2.97 -1.75 -3.07
N SER A 575 -3.52 -1.86 -1.87
CA SER A 575 -3.10 -1.17 -0.65
C SER A 575 -2.02 -1.99 0.06
N GLY A 576 -1.01 -1.31 0.61
CA GLY A 576 -0.19 -1.85 1.71
C GLY A 576 1.32 -1.79 1.53
N GLY A 577 2.00 -1.22 2.52
CA GLY A 577 3.24 -1.80 3.08
C GLY A 577 4.57 -1.21 2.60
N SER A 578 5.33 -0.70 3.57
CA SER A 578 6.60 0.04 3.51
C SER A 578 7.86 -0.81 3.67
N GLY A 579 9.04 -0.21 3.42
CA GLY A 579 10.37 -0.65 3.91
C GLY A 579 11.43 -0.83 2.80
N GLY A 580 12.70 -0.41 2.90
CA GLY A 580 13.45 0.16 4.03
C GLY A 580 14.88 0.61 3.65
N PHE A 581 15.70 0.91 4.67
CA PHE A 581 17.15 1.18 4.60
C PHE A 581 17.93 0.32 5.63
N SER A 582 19.24 0.24 5.43
CA SER A 582 20.25 -0.60 6.10
C SER A 582 20.83 -0.05 7.41
N GLY A 583 21.07 -0.93 8.40
CA GLY A 583 21.88 -0.68 9.61
C GLY A 583 23.04 -1.69 9.74
N GLY A 584 24.20 -1.26 10.25
CA GLY A 584 25.42 -2.07 10.39
C GLY A 584 25.63 -2.63 11.80
N SER A 585 26.52 -3.63 11.95
CA SER A 585 26.84 -4.36 13.19
C SER A 585 28.30 -4.13 13.63
N SER A 586 28.58 -4.26 14.94
CA SER A 586 29.93 -4.24 15.52
C SER A 586 30.60 -5.62 15.64
N GLY A 587 29.90 -6.70 15.25
CA GLY A 587 30.44 -8.06 15.15
C GLY A 587 30.32 -8.93 16.40
N GLY A 588 29.45 -8.59 17.36
CA GLY A 588 29.18 -9.42 18.54
C GLY A 588 28.46 -10.74 18.25
N PHE A 589 28.48 -11.67 19.21
CA PHE A 589 27.73 -12.93 19.10
C PHE A 589 26.23 -12.72 19.33
N GLY A 590 25.40 -13.69 18.98
CA GLY A 590 23.94 -13.62 19.21
C GLY A 590 23.12 -13.02 18.06
N GLY A 591 23.76 -12.58 16.97
CA GLY A 591 23.06 -12.25 15.72
C GLY A 591 22.26 -13.44 15.18
N GLY A 592 21.07 -13.15 14.66
CA GLY A 592 20.04 -14.11 14.23
C GLY A 592 19.22 -14.72 15.36
N SER A 593 19.44 -14.33 16.63
CA SER A 593 18.55 -14.73 17.74
C SER A 593 17.20 -14.03 17.59
N GLY A 594 16.12 -14.71 17.97
CA GLY A 594 14.79 -14.12 17.95
C GLY A 594 13.70 -15.17 18.01
N GLY A 595 12.46 -14.82 17.73
CA GLY A 595 11.35 -15.72 17.96
C GLY A 595 10.07 -15.26 17.31
N GLY A 596 9.09 -16.14 17.36
CA GLY A 596 7.75 -15.87 16.88
C GLY A 596 6.73 -16.89 17.34
N ALA A 597 5.55 -16.88 16.73
CA ALA A 597 4.45 -17.79 17.03
C ALA A 597 4.26 -18.84 15.94
N PHE A 598 3.52 -19.91 16.27
CA PHE A 598 3.18 -20.99 15.34
C PHE A 598 1.85 -21.66 15.68
#